data_AF-A0A3N4ZXN7-F1
#
_entry.id   AF-A0A3N4ZXN7-F1
#
_cell.length_a   1.000
_cell.length_b   1.000
_cell.length_c   1.000
_cell.angle_alpha   90.00
_cell.angle_beta   90.00
_cell.angle_gamma   90.00
#
_symmetry.space_group_name_H-M   'P 1'
#
loop_
_entity.id
_entity.type
_entity.pdbx_description
1 polymer ?
#
loop_
_entity_poly.entity_id
_entity_poly.type
_entity_poly.pdbx_seq_one_letter_code
_entity_poly.pdbx_strand_id
1 'polypeptide(L)'
;MPLSEADLRSTALAVFRAWNDHDVDAVLGYLAGDVLWDWPVSVGLYGKDAVREELTDTFTGFPDIHFPVEDIEIFTRLDPPAVVATWTATGTLSGHLEMGLPVTGRSFHIRGTTLMRLRDEAVGEWTTTFDTFALLQQLGVMPETDELRFRAGVLTTILTDRARTIVTARVRRARRR
;
A
#
# COMPACT_ATOMS: atom_id res chain seq x y z
N MET A 1 -31.41 -9.81 4.99
CA MET A 1 -31.75 -8.45 4.53
C MET A 1 -30.47 -7.89 3.92
N PRO A 2 -30.48 -7.29 2.72
CA PRO A 2 -29.27 -6.64 2.20
C PRO A 2 -28.82 -5.55 3.18
N LEU A 3 -27.51 -5.42 3.39
CA LEU A 3 -26.95 -4.39 4.27
C LEU A 3 -27.43 -3.00 3.84
N SER A 4 -27.80 -2.16 4.80
CA SER A 4 -28.11 -0.78 4.49
C SER A 4 -26.83 0.03 4.25
N GLU A 5 -26.97 1.16 3.56
CA GLU A 5 -25.86 2.12 3.41
C GLU A 5 -25.32 2.58 4.77
N ALA A 6 -26.19 2.75 5.77
CA ALA A 6 -25.79 3.13 7.12
C ALA A 6 -24.94 2.04 7.79
N ASP A 7 -25.30 0.76 7.62
CA ASP A 7 -24.54 -0.37 8.17
C ASP A 7 -23.15 -0.45 7.52
N LEU A 8 -23.09 -0.36 6.18
CA LEU A 8 -21.84 -0.33 5.42
C LEU A 8 -20.91 0.80 5.88
N ARG A 9 -21.46 2.02 6.02
CA ARG A 9 -20.72 3.18 6.53
C ARG A 9 -20.20 2.95 7.93
N SER A 10 -21.06 2.43 8.81
CA SER A 10 -20.74 2.20 10.21
C SER A 10 -19.61 1.18 10.35
N THR A 11 -19.71 0.04 9.65
CA THR A 11 -18.67 -1.00 9.65
C THR A 11 -17.34 -0.43 9.15
N ALA A 12 -17.34 0.24 7.99
CA ALA A 12 -16.13 0.85 7.44
C ALA A 12 -15.44 1.80 8.44
N LEU A 13 -16.19 2.73 9.04
CA LEU A 13 -15.66 3.66 10.03
C LEU A 13 -15.18 2.96 11.30
N ALA A 14 -15.84 1.88 11.72
CA ALA A 14 -15.43 1.11 12.89
C ALA A 14 -14.10 0.40 12.66
N VAL A 15 -13.87 -0.18 11.48
CA VAL A 15 -12.57 -0.81 11.15
C VAL A 15 -11.44 0.21 11.16
N PHE A 16 -11.64 1.40 10.58
CA PHE A 16 -10.63 2.47 10.62
C PHE A 16 -10.36 2.99 12.04
N ARG A 17 -11.37 3.03 12.92
CA ARG A 17 -11.16 3.37 14.34
C ARG A 17 -10.32 2.31 15.03
N ALA A 18 -10.68 1.03 14.90
CA ALA A 18 -9.91 -0.08 15.45
C ALA A 18 -8.46 -0.05 14.96
N TRP A 19 -8.24 0.26 13.67
CA TRP A 19 -6.91 0.44 13.12
C TRP A 19 -6.17 1.59 13.80
N ASN A 20 -6.80 2.75 13.95
CA ASN A 20 -6.19 3.94 14.57
C ASN A 20 -5.94 3.78 16.07
N ASP A 21 -6.68 2.90 16.73
CA ASP A 21 -6.49 2.52 18.13
C ASP A 21 -5.42 1.40 18.29
N HIS A 22 -4.84 0.94 17.18
CA HIS A 22 -3.89 -0.19 17.09
C HIS A 22 -4.44 -1.50 17.70
N ASP A 23 -5.77 -1.67 17.66
CA ASP A 23 -6.46 -2.86 18.16
C ASP A 23 -6.59 -3.91 17.05
N VAL A 24 -5.56 -4.76 16.98
CA VAL A 24 -5.47 -5.86 16.00
C VAL A 24 -6.68 -6.80 16.11
N ASP A 25 -7.12 -7.14 17.31
CA ASP A 25 -8.23 -8.08 17.50
C ASP A 25 -9.56 -7.47 17.05
N ALA A 26 -9.79 -6.18 17.32
CA ALA A 26 -10.96 -5.47 16.84
C ALA A 26 -10.96 -5.34 15.30
N VAL A 27 -9.82 -5.01 14.66
CA VAL A 27 -9.72 -4.97 13.19
C VAL A 27 -10.10 -6.34 12.61
N LEU A 28 -9.49 -7.41 13.10
CA LEU A 28 -9.76 -8.78 12.64
C LEU A 28 -11.20 -9.20 12.90
N GLY A 29 -11.86 -8.67 13.94
CA GLY A 29 -13.27 -8.90 14.23
C GLY A 29 -14.21 -8.49 13.10
N TYR A 30 -13.84 -7.47 12.32
CA TYR A 30 -14.63 -6.98 11.18
C TYR A 30 -14.32 -7.68 9.85
N LEU A 31 -13.30 -8.54 9.80
CA LEU A 31 -12.90 -9.23 8.57
C LEU A 31 -13.58 -10.59 8.44
N ALA A 32 -13.79 -11.05 7.21
CA ALA A 32 -14.15 -12.43 6.94
C ALA A 32 -12.98 -13.37 7.31
N GLY A 33 -13.26 -14.63 7.63
CA GLY A 33 -12.21 -15.62 7.94
C GLY A 33 -11.24 -15.84 6.78
N ASP A 34 -11.75 -15.74 5.56
CA ASP A 34 -11.08 -15.91 4.27
C ASP A 34 -10.84 -14.57 3.56
N VAL A 35 -10.60 -13.50 4.33
CA VAL A 35 -10.37 -12.15 3.77
C VAL A 35 -9.22 -12.15 2.77
N LEU A 36 -9.43 -11.47 1.64
CA LEU A 36 -8.38 -11.10 0.70
C LEU A 36 -7.91 -9.69 1.04
N TRP A 37 -6.64 -9.57 1.41
CA TRP A 37 -6.08 -8.30 1.84
C TRP A 37 -4.92 -7.89 0.93
N ASP A 38 -5.18 -6.90 0.09
CA ASP A 38 -4.21 -6.31 -0.81
C ASP A 38 -3.71 -4.98 -0.24
N TRP A 39 -2.40 -4.96 0.04
CA TRP A 39 -1.72 -3.86 0.67
C TRP A 39 -0.44 -3.56 -0.12
N PRO A 40 -0.19 -2.30 -0.54
CA PRO A 40 0.84 -1.97 -1.54
C PRO A 40 2.28 -2.41 -1.23
N VAL A 41 2.60 -2.72 0.03
CA VAL A 41 3.94 -3.17 0.45
C VAL A 41 4.02 -4.66 0.79
N SER A 42 2.89 -5.39 0.71
CA SER A 42 2.82 -6.84 0.93
C SER A 42 2.32 -7.56 -0.34
N VAL A 43 2.64 -8.85 -0.48
CA VAL A 43 2.07 -9.67 -1.56
C VAL A 43 0.76 -10.26 -1.04
N GLY A 44 -0.37 -9.78 -1.58
CA GLY A 44 -1.75 -10.25 -1.36
C GLY A 44 -1.93 -11.30 -0.26
N LEU A 45 -2.33 -10.84 0.93
CA LEU A 45 -2.50 -11.67 2.11
C LEU A 45 -3.85 -12.40 2.07
N TYR A 46 -3.87 -13.62 2.60
CA TYR A 46 -5.05 -14.46 2.66
C TYR A 46 -5.35 -14.89 4.10
N GLY A 47 -6.56 -14.59 4.57
CA GLY A 47 -7.05 -14.98 5.88
C GLY A 47 -6.54 -14.11 7.03
N LYS A 48 -7.20 -14.25 8.19
CA LYS A 48 -6.96 -13.40 9.36
C LYS A 48 -5.56 -13.52 9.97
N ASP A 49 -4.94 -14.69 9.88
CA ASP A 49 -3.61 -14.91 10.46
C ASP A 49 -2.54 -14.09 9.73
N ALA A 50 -2.56 -14.10 8.39
CA ALA A 50 -1.65 -13.28 7.60
C ALA A 50 -1.88 -11.78 7.82
N VAL A 51 -3.15 -11.35 7.93
CA VAL A 51 -3.47 -9.95 8.25
C VAL A 51 -3.00 -9.56 9.65
N ARG A 52 -3.08 -10.46 10.64
CA ARG A 52 -2.58 -10.23 12.00
C ARG A 52 -1.09 -9.93 12.01
N GLU A 53 -0.31 -10.73 11.28
CA GLU A 53 1.14 -10.57 11.17
C GLU A 53 1.48 -9.20 10.56
N GLU A 54 0.85 -8.84 9.43
CA GLU A 54 1.05 -7.55 8.77
C GLU A 54 0.67 -6.35 9.67
N LEU A 55 -0.45 -6.43 10.37
CA LEU A 55 -0.87 -5.39 11.32
C LEU A 55 0.14 -5.22 12.45
N THR A 56 0.60 -6.34 13.01
CA THR A 56 1.56 -6.35 14.12
C THR A 56 2.90 -5.77 13.67
N ASP A 57 3.39 -6.14 12.48
CA ASP A 57 4.60 -5.58 11.89
C ASP A 57 4.44 -4.08 11.64
N THR A 58 3.32 -3.67 11.03
CA THR A 58 3.03 -2.26 10.75
C THR A 58 3.02 -1.41 12.01
N PHE A 59 2.34 -1.84 13.08
CA PHE A 59 2.31 -1.10 14.35
C PHE A 59 3.64 -1.15 15.10
N THR A 60 4.45 -2.18 14.88
CA THR A 60 5.82 -2.22 15.40
C THR A 60 6.69 -1.18 14.70
N GLY A 61 6.65 -1.10 13.36
CA GLY A 61 7.43 -0.15 12.58
C GLY A 61 6.99 1.30 12.76
N PHE A 62 5.68 1.52 12.84
CA PHE A 62 5.04 2.84 12.97
C PHE A 62 4.11 2.89 14.19
N PRO A 63 4.64 3.01 15.42
CA PRO A 63 3.84 3.01 16.66
C PRO A 63 2.91 4.22 16.83
N ASP A 64 3.01 5.22 15.97
CA ASP A 64 2.18 6.43 15.94
C ASP A 64 1.34 6.53 14.65
N ILE A 65 1.24 5.44 13.89
CA ILE A 65 0.52 5.46 12.60
C ILE A 65 -0.95 5.80 12.79
N HIS A 66 -1.46 6.70 11.95
CA HIS A 66 -2.83 7.17 12.01
C HIS A 66 -3.39 7.43 10.61
N PHE A 67 -4.63 7.02 10.39
CA PHE A 67 -5.41 7.08 9.15
C PHE A 67 -6.73 7.84 9.38
N PRO A 68 -6.73 9.18 9.46
CA PRO A 68 -7.95 9.96 9.43
C PRO A 68 -8.68 9.74 8.10
N VAL A 69 -9.91 9.22 8.19
CA VAL A 69 -10.81 9.07 7.05
C VAL A 69 -11.41 10.43 6.72
N GLU A 70 -11.26 10.86 5.47
CA GLU A 70 -11.75 12.14 4.98
C GLU A 70 -13.12 12.01 4.31
N ASP A 71 -13.31 10.94 3.53
CA ASP A 71 -14.54 10.71 2.80
C ASP A 71 -14.82 9.22 2.64
N ILE A 72 -16.11 8.88 2.52
CA ILE A 72 -16.61 7.52 2.32
C ILE A 72 -17.72 7.54 1.28
N GLU A 73 -17.50 6.75 0.22
CA GLU A 73 -18.45 6.48 -0.86
C GLU A 73 -18.95 5.04 -0.79
N ILE A 74 -20.23 4.82 -1.02
CA ILE A 74 -20.89 3.52 -0.78
C ILE A 74 -21.62 3.05 -2.04
N PHE A 75 -21.38 1.80 -2.41
CA PHE A 75 -21.87 1.17 -3.62
C PHE A 75 -22.72 -0.05 -3.27
N THR A 76 -24.00 0.18 -2.96
CA THR A 76 -24.97 -0.87 -2.58
C THR A 76 -25.48 -1.72 -3.74
N ARG A 77 -25.28 -1.26 -4.99
CA ARG A 77 -25.75 -1.95 -6.21
C ARG A 77 -24.74 -2.96 -6.78
N LEU A 78 -23.58 -3.10 -6.14
CA LEU A 78 -22.59 -4.11 -6.48
C LEU A 78 -22.90 -5.41 -5.73
N ASP A 79 -22.43 -6.52 -6.29
CA ASP A 79 -22.49 -7.83 -5.65
C ASP A 79 -21.05 -8.42 -5.58
N PRO A 80 -20.41 -8.43 -4.40
CA PRO A 80 -20.87 -7.88 -3.13
C PRO A 80 -20.89 -6.32 -3.08
N PRO A 81 -21.62 -5.70 -2.14
CA PRO A 81 -21.58 -4.25 -1.93
C PRO A 81 -20.17 -3.78 -1.56
N ALA A 82 -19.85 -2.54 -1.91
CA ALA A 82 -18.52 -1.99 -1.66
C ALA A 82 -18.57 -0.63 -0.97
N VAL A 83 -17.48 -0.33 -0.25
CA VAL A 83 -17.22 0.96 0.37
C VAL A 83 -15.84 1.42 -0.06
N VAL A 84 -15.72 2.68 -0.49
CA VAL A 84 -14.44 3.32 -0.78
C VAL A 84 -14.21 4.40 0.26
N ALA A 85 -13.13 4.28 1.02
CA ALA A 85 -12.68 5.31 1.95
C ALA A 85 -11.48 6.05 1.35
N THR A 86 -11.47 7.38 1.45
CA THR A 86 -10.28 8.20 1.22
C THR A 86 -9.73 8.67 2.55
N TRP A 87 -8.41 8.65 2.70
CA TRP A 87 -7.74 8.97 3.95
C TRP A 87 -6.40 9.64 3.69
N THR A 88 -5.85 10.27 4.73
CA THR A 88 -4.50 10.81 4.73
C THR A 88 -3.74 10.26 5.91
N ALA A 89 -2.75 9.40 5.68
CA ALA A 89 -2.02 8.73 6.74
C ALA A 89 -0.75 9.48 7.15
N THR A 90 -0.44 9.38 8.44
CA THR A 90 0.81 9.84 9.03
C THR A 90 1.40 8.77 9.93
N GLY A 91 2.71 8.81 10.12
CA GLY A 91 3.41 7.94 11.07
C GLY A 91 4.93 8.16 11.00
N THR A 92 5.66 7.59 11.94
CA THR A 92 7.09 7.72 12.11
C THR A 92 7.75 6.36 12.16
N LEU A 93 8.70 6.09 11.24
CA LEU A 93 9.43 4.83 11.21
C LEU A 93 10.46 4.78 12.35
N SER A 94 9.98 4.35 13.53
CA SER A 94 10.74 4.33 14.78
C SER A 94 10.93 2.93 15.35
N GLY A 95 10.26 1.93 14.81
CA GLY A 95 10.52 0.52 15.09
C GLY A 95 10.96 -0.25 13.85
N HIS A 96 11.25 -1.53 14.07
CA HIS A 96 11.67 -2.44 13.01
C HIS A 96 10.46 -2.94 12.22
N LEU A 97 10.66 -3.10 10.91
CA LEU A 97 9.74 -3.80 10.02
C LEU A 97 10.40 -5.08 9.50
N GLU A 98 9.63 -6.15 9.33
CA GLU A 98 10.10 -7.43 8.79
C GLU A 98 10.70 -7.30 7.39
N MET A 99 10.18 -6.36 6.59
CA MET A 99 10.70 -6.04 5.26
C MET A 99 12.13 -5.46 5.27
N GLY A 100 12.71 -5.19 6.45
CA GLY A 100 14.12 -4.83 6.61
C GLY A 100 14.46 -3.36 6.35
N LEU A 101 13.49 -2.46 6.42
CA LEU A 101 13.76 -1.03 6.31
C LEU A 101 14.62 -0.54 7.49
N PRO A 102 15.59 0.36 7.24
CA PRO A 102 16.34 0.99 8.33
C PRO A 102 15.41 1.86 9.18
N VAL A 103 15.55 1.80 10.50
CA VAL A 103 14.82 2.67 11.43
C VAL A 103 15.35 4.10 11.30
N THR A 104 14.73 4.90 10.42
CA THR A 104 15.24 6.24 10.09
C THR A 104 14.77 7.33 11.04
N GLY A 105 13.74 7.06 11.86
CA GLY A 105 13.10 8.05 12.73
C GLY A 105 12.39 9.16 11.96
N ARG A 106 12.18 8.99 10.65
CA ARG A 106 11.50 9.98 9.81
C ARG A 106 10.00 9.73 9.80
N SER A 107 9.25 10.82 9.72
CA SER A 107 7.80 10.78 9.56
C SER A 107 7.39 10.85 8.10
N PHE A 108 6.20 10.35 7.81
CA PHE A 108 5.56 10.47 6.50
C PHE A 108 4.19 11.14 6.60
N HIS A 109 3.73 11.63 5.45
CA HIS A 109 2.38 12.13 5.21
C HIS A 109 1.98 11.74 3.78
N ILE A 110 1.00 10.85 3.65
CA ILE A 110 0.55 10.31 2.35
C ILE A 110 -0.97 10.26 2.26
N ARG A 111 -1.50 10.45 1.05
CA ARG A 111 -2.92 10.21 0.76
C ARG A 111 -3.09 8.81 0.19
N GLY A 112 -4.17 8.14 0.55
CA GLY A 112 -4.55 6.87 -0.04
C GLY A 112 -6.04 6.65 -0.12
N THR A 113 -6.39 5.50 -0.69
CA THR A 113 -7.75 4.99 -0.77
C THR A 113 -7.77 3.53 -0.36
N THR A 114 -8.89 3.13 0.23
CA THR A 114 -9.17 1.73 0.55
C THR A 114 -10.54 1.36 -0.01
N LEU A 115 -10.58 0.32 -0.84
CA LEU A 115 -11.77 -0.35 -1.30
C LEU A 115 -12.04 -1.56 -0.40
N MET A 116 -13.21 -1.59 0.23
CA MET A 116 -13.70 -2.73 1.00
C MET A 116 -14.89 -3.35 0.27
N ARG A 117 -14.86 -4.66 0.04
CA ARG A 117 -16.05 -5.43 -0.37
C ARG A 117 -16.58 -6.23 0.80
N LEU A 118 -17.86 -6.06 1.13
CA LEU A 118 -18.47 -6.64 2.31
C LEU A 118 -19.34 -7.84 1.92
N ARG A 119 -19.09 -8.99 2.55
CA ARG A 119 -19.92 -10.19 2.46
C ARG A 119 -20.64 -10.33 3.79
N ASP A 120 -21.97 -10.25 3.77
CA ASP A 120 -22.78 -10.12 4.98
C ASP A 120 -22.27 -8.96 5.84
N GLU A 121 -21.93 -9.14 7.12
CA GLU A 121 -21.47 -8.05 7.99
C GLU A 121 -19.95 -7.88 8.05
N ALA A 122 -19.19 -8.65 7.25
CA ALA A 122 -17.74 -8.71 7.32
C ALA A 122 -17.05 -8.24 6.03
N VAL A 123 -15.86 -7.66 6.16
CA VAL A 123 -15.03 -7.29 5.01
C VAL A 123 -14.38 -8.55 4.43
N GLY A 124 -14.81 -8.94 3.23
CA GLY A 124 -14.29 -10.09 2.51
C GLY A 124 -13.10 -9.77 1.61
N GLU A 125 -13.01 -8.53 1.13
CA GLU A 125 -11.87 -8.03 0.37
C GLU A 125 -11.52 -6.62 0.84
N TRP A 126 -10.22 -6.37 1.03
CA TRP A 126 -9.65 -5.07 1.39
C TRP A 126 -8.53 -4.77 0.40
N THR A 127 -8.65 -3.69 -0.35
CA THR A 127 -7.60 -3.25 -1.30
C THR A 127 -7.23 -1.82 -1.02
N THR A 128 -5.97 -1.59 -0.68
CA THR A 128 -5.45 -0.26 -0.41
C THR A 128 -4.55 0.23 -1.53
N THR A 129 -4.59 1.53 -1.83
CA THR A 129 -3.71 2.17 -2.80
C THR A 129 -3.22 3.51 -2.26
N PHE A 130 -1.91 3.72 -2.30
CA PHE A 130 -1.25 4.99 -2.02
C PHE A 130 0.07 5.04 -2.80
N ASP A 131 0.72 6.20 -2.81
CA ASP A 131 2.02 6.35 -3.46
C ASP A 131 3.15 5.76 -2.59
N THR A 132 3.42 4.48 -2.77
CA THR A 132 4.51 3.77 -2.07
C THR A 132 5.87 4.41 -2.37
N PHE A 133 6.07 4.99 -3.55
CA PHE A 133 7.33 5.64 -3.90
C PHE A 133 7.52 6.92 -3.09
N ALA A 134 6.49 7.77 -3.01
CA ALA A 134 6.50 8.96 -2.18
C ALA A 134 6.73 8.62 -0.69
N LEU A 135 6.11 7.54 -0.20
CA LEU A 135 6.36 7.04 1.16
C LEU A 135 7.84 6.72 1.38
N LEU A 136 8.44 5.89 0.52
CA LEU A 136 9.84 5.48 0.67
C LEU A 136 10.83 6.65 0.56
N GLN A 137 10.49 7.69 -0.22
CA GLN A 137 11.27 8.93 -0.28
C GLN A 137 11.20 9.71 1.03
N GLN A 138 10.00 9.92 1.58
CA GLN A 138 9.83 10.62 2.85
C GLN A 138 10.55 9.89 4.01
N LEU A 139 10.50 8.56 4.01
CA LEU A 139 11.21 7.72 4.98
C LEU A 139 12.73 7.70 4.79
N GLY A 140 13.26 8.29 3.72
CA GLY A 140 14.69 8.34 3.42
C GLY A 140 15.31 7.01 2.98
N VAL A 141 14.48 6.03 2.63
CA VAL A 141 14.91 4.74 2.08
C VAL A 141 15.35 4.87 0.62
N MET A 142 14.72 5.81 -0.09
CA MET A 142 15.04 6.12 -1.48
C MET A 142 15.43 7.60 -1.60
N PRO A 143 16.38 7.96 -2.49
CA PRO A 143 16.65 9.36 -2.78
C PRO A 143 15.39 10.08 -3.29
N GLU A 144 15.25 11.34 -2.89
CA GLU A 144 14.35 12.26 -3.57
C GLU A 144 14.74 12.32 -5.05
N THR A 145 13.73 12.20 -5.90
CA THR A 145 13.92 12.27 -7.35
C THR A 145 14.20 13.71 -7.70
N ASP A 146 15.47 14.13 -7.61
CA ASP A 146 15.91 15.29 -8.37
C ASP A 146 15.61 14.95 -9.84
N GLU A 147 14.63 15.64 -10.44
CA GLU A 147 14.15 15.37 -11.80
C GLU A 147 15.33 15.31 -12.80
N LEU A 148 16.35 16.14 -12.55
CA LEU A 148 17.62 16.19 -13.27
C LEU A 148 18.46 14.91 -13.13
N ARG A 149 18.55 14.33 -11.92
CA ARG A 149 19.31 13.08 -11.69
C ARG A 149 18.61 11.87 -12.29
N PHE A 150 17.28 11.83 -12.19
CA PHE A 150 16.48 10.78 -12.82
C PHE A 150 16.56 10.82 -14.34
N ARG A 151 16.37 12.01 -14.95
CA ARG A 151 16.51 12.19 -16.40
C ARG A 151 17.92 11.87 -16.89
N ALA A 152 18.96 12.23 -16.13
CA ALA A 152 20.34 11.87 -16.45
C ALA A 152 20.59 10.35 -16.39
N GLY A 153 20.04 9.65 -15.40
CA GLY A 153 20.11 8.19 -15.28
C GLY A 153 19.43 7.47 -16.45
N VAL A 154 18.23 7.91 -16.82
CA VAL A 154 17.48 7.36 -17.97
C VAL A 154 18.23 7.62 -19.29
N LEU A 155 18.72 8.85 -19.52
CA LEU A 155 19.49 9.16 -20.73
C LEU A 155 20.77 8.31 -20.83
N THR A 156 21.49 8.14 -19.72
CA THR A 156 22.73 7.35 -19.69
C THR A 156 22.45 5.90 -20.06
N THR A 157 21.36 5.32 -19.54
CA THR A 157 20.94 3.96 -19.85
C THR A 157 20.61 3.81 -21.34
N ILE A 158 19.83 4.73 -21.91
CA ILE A 158 19.45 4.73 -23.33
C ILE A 158 20.67 4.90 -24.25
N LEU A 159 21.60 5.81 -23.91
CA LEU A 159 22.81 6.04 -24.69
C LEU A 159 23.77 4.85 -24.64
N THR A 160 23.91 4.22 -23.48
CA THR A 160 24.77 3.05 -23.30
C THR A 160 24.22 1.84 -24.04
N ASP A 161 22.91 1.64 -24.03
CA ASP A 161 22.26 0.53 -24.74
C ASP A 161 22.32 0.71 -26.27
N ARG A 162 22.12 1.94 -26.76
CA ARG A 162 22.33 2.29 -28.17
C ARG A 162 23.79 2.10 -28.62
N ALA A 163 24.76 2.48 -27.79
CA ALA A 163 26.17 2.28 -28.09
C ALA A 163 26.54 0.78 -28.15
N ARG A 164 26.06 -0.03 -27.20
CA ARG A 164 26.25 -1.49 -27.20
C ARG A 164 25.64 -2.15 -28.43
N THR A 165 24.45 -1.72 -28.85
CA THR A 165 23.78 -2.23 -30.05
C THR A 165 24.58 -1.93 -31.32
N ILE A 166 25.10 -0.71 -31.46
CA ILE A 166 25.92 -0.29 -32.61
C ILE A 166 27.26 -1.06 -32.67
N VAL A 167 27.93 -1.21 -31.53
CA VAL A 167 29.21 -1.95 -31.44
C VAL A 167 29.00 -3.44 -31.78
N THR A 168 27.96 -4.06 -31.24
CA THR A 168 27.65 -5.48 -31.50
C THR A 168 27.29 -5.72 -32.97
N ALA A 169 26.56 -4.80 -33.61
CA ALA A 169 26.24 -4.85 -35.03
C ALA A 169 27.50 -4.73 -35.92
N ARG A 170 28.47 -3.88 -35.54
CA ARG A 170 29.74 -3.71 -36.27
C ARG A 170 30.64 -4.95 -36.15
N VAL A 171 30.76 -5.55 -34.98
CA VAL A 171 31.56 -6.77 -34.76
C VAL A 171 31.01 -7.96 -35.54
N ARG A 172 29.68 -8.11 -35.63
CA ARG A 172 29.04 -9.18 -36.42
C ARG A 172 29.25 -9.03 -37.93
N ARG A 173 29.31 -7.79 -38.45
CA ARG A 173 29.62 -7.52 -39.87
C ARG A 173 31.09 -7.79 -40.20
N ALA A 174 32.01 -7.53 -39.27
CA ALA A 174 33.44 -7.77 -39.46
C ALA A 174 33.82 -9.26 -39.49
N ARG A 175 33.09 -10.13 -38.78
CA ARG A 175 33.33 -11.59 -38.74
C ARG A 175 32.70 -12.39 -39.90
N ARG A 176 31.96 -11.72 -40.80
CA ARG A 176 31.32 -12.34 -41.99
C ARG A 176 32.06 -12.02 -43.30
N ARG A 177 33.27 -11.48 -43.21
CA ARG A 177 34.22 -11.33 -44.31
C ARG A 177 35.47 -12.13 -43.97
#